data_AF-A0AAD1K8Y9-F1
#
_entry.id   AF-A0AAD1K8Y9-F1
#
_cell.length_a   1.000
_cell.length_b   1.000
_cell.length_c   1.000
_cell.angle_alpha   90.00
_cell.angle_beta   90.00
_cell.angle_gamma   90.00
#
_symmetry.space_group_name_H-M   'P 1'
#
loop_
_entity.id
_entity.type
_entity.pdbx_description
1 polymer ?
#
loop_
_entity_poly.entity_id
_entity_poly.type
_entity_poly.pdbx_seq_one_letter_code
_entity_poly.pdbx_strand_id
1 'polypeptide(L)' 'MYRQSPYLQSLARVELQAEQGSAFRLRRNQRQGGLCTLECIAAVWQDLGGDYSIAARRLLSEFNQWQAEIRAPA' A
#
# COMPACT_ATOMS: atom_id res chain seq x y z
N MET A 1 19.80 -6.51 -5.31
CA MET A 1 20.61 -5.52 -6.04
C MET A 1 19.70 -4.35 -6.43
N TYR A 2 20.03 -3.12 -6.05
CA TYR A 2 19.15 -1.95 -6.12
C TYR A 2 19.67 -0.95 -7.17
N ARG A 3 18.80 -0.36 -7.99
CA ARG A 3 19.11 0.72 -8.97
C ARG A 3 20.25 0.39 -9.95
N GLN A 4 20.19 -0.78 -10.60
CA GLN A 4 21.25 -1.20 -11.54
C GLN A 4 21.36 -0.35 -12.80
N SER A 5 20.23 0.14 -13.32
CA SER A 5 20.22 0.95 -14.53
C SER A 5 20.73 2.37 -14.24
N PRO A 6 21.56 2.98 -15.12
CA PRO A 6 22.12 4.31 -14.90
C PRO A 6 21.07 5.39 -14.59
N TYR A 7 19.94 5.39 -15.29
CA TYR A 7 18.86 6.37 -15.05
C TYR A 7 18.25 6.25 -13.65
N LEU A 8 18.28 5.06 -13.04
CA LEU A 8 17.74 4.86 -11.71
C LEU A 8 18.62 5.51 -10.66
N GLN A 9 19.91 5.74 -10.90
CA GLN A 9 20.87 6.24 -9.88
C GLN A 9 20.61 7.69 -9.47
N SER A 10 20.01 8.51 -10.35
CA SER A 10 19.71 9.92 -10.09
C SER A 10 18.32 10.19 -9.52
N LEU A 11 17.40 9.22 -9.55
CA LEU A 11 16.04 9.42 -9.09
C LEU A 11 15.93 9.70 -7.58
N ALA A 12 14.95 10.50 -7.20
CA ALA A 12 14.60 10.68 -5.79
C ALA A 12 14.13 9.36 -5.19
N ARG A 13 14.43 9.15 -3.90
CA ARG A 13 13.94 8.01 -3.14
C ARG A 13 12.75 8.46 -2.32
N VAL A 14 11.69 7.65 -2.36
CA VAL A 14 10.54 7.78 -1.48
C VAL A 14 10.51 6.51 -0.63
N GLU A 15 10.39 6.69 0.66
CA GLU A 15 10.23 5.59 1.62
C GLU A 15 8.88 5.77 2.31
N LEU A 16 8.04 4.74 2.21
CA LEU A 16 6.73 4.74 2.85
C LEU A 16 6.89 4.27 4.28
N GLN A 17 6.45 5.09 5.22
CA GLN A 17 6.43 4.74 6.64
C GLN A 17 5.15 3.94 6.94
N ALA A 18 5.23 2.62 6.78
CA ALA A 18 4.13 1.72 7.09
C ALA A 18 4.33 1.06 8.47
N GLU A 19 3.80 1.67 9.53
CA GLU A 19 3.88 1.11 10.89
C GLU A 19 3.11 -0.21 11.03
N GLN A 20 2.02 -0.32 10.26
CA GLN A 20 1.10 -1.45 10.31
C GLN A 20 1.36 -2.41 9.15
N GLY A 21 1.24 -3.71 9.43
CA GLY A 21 1.26 -4.71 8.37
C GLY A 21 0.02 -4.63 7.48
N SER A 22 0.15 -5.09 6.23
CA SER A 22 -0.97 -5.18 5.29
C SER A 22 -2.16 -5.94 5.88
N ALA A 23 -3.36 -5.38 5.71
CA ALA A 23 -4.61 -6.06 6.03
C ALA A 23 -4.85 -7.24 5.07
N PHE A 24 -4.36 -7.10 3.85
CA PHE A 24 -4.43 -8.14 2.82
C PHE A 24 -3.39 -9.25 3.04
N ARG A 25 -3.75 -10.20 3.90
CA ARG A 25 -2.90 -11.38 4.17
C ARG A 25 -3.11 -12.47 3.13
N LEU A 26 -2.09 -12.69 2.31
CA LEU A 26 -2.02 -13.81 1.35
C LEU A 26 -1.20 -15.00 1.87
N ARG A 27 -0.23 -14.74 2.77
CA ARG A 27 0.71 -15.75 3.26
C ARG A 27 0.83 -15.69 4.77
N ARG A 28 1.09 -16.85 5.39
CA ARG A 28 1.27 -16.98 6.84
C ARG A 28 2.45 -16.17 7.39
N ASN A 29 3.54 -16.05 6.62
CA ASN A 29 4.78 -15.38 7.04
C ASN A 29 4.92 -13.97 6.43
N GLN A 30 3.82 -13.21 6.39
CA GLN A 30 3.83 -11.86 5.82
C GLN A 30 4.62 -10.90 6.72
N ARG A 31 5.55 -10.14 6.14
CA ARG A 31 6.41 -9.21 6.87
C ARG A 31 5.61 -7.98 7.32
N GLN A 32 5.91 -7.48 8.52
CA GLN A 32 5.44 -6.17 8.98
C GLN A 32 5.97 -5.07 8.04
N GLY A 33 5.16 -4.05 7.76
CA GLY A 33 5.43 -3.04 6.74
C GLY A 33 5.35 -3.54 5.29
N GLY A 34 5.08 -4.84 5.08
CA GLY A 34 4.87 -5.43 3.75
C GLY A 34 3.49 -5.13 3.20
N LEU A 35 3.23 -3.86 2.88
CA LEU A 35 2.00 -3.41 2.24
C LEU A 35 1.78 -4.09 0.87
N CYS A 36 0.52 -4.36 0.52
CA CYS A 36 0.17 -4.77 -0.82
C CYS A 36 0.24 -3.56 -1.79
N THR A 37 0.21 -3.81 -3.09
CA THR A 37 0.31 -2.74 -4.11
C THR A 37 -0.72 -1.63 -3.90
N LEU A 38 -1.97 -1.99 -3.59
CA LEU A 38 -3.06 -1.04 -3.37
C LEU A 38 -2.83 -0.20 -2.11
N GLU A 39 -2.39 -0.81 -1.02
CA GLU A 39 -2.08 -0.10 0.22
C GLU A 39 -0.86 0.82 0.05
N CYS A 40 0.15 0.43 -0.73
CA CYS A 40 1.26 1.32 -1.11
C CYS A 40 0.76 2.57 -1.86
N ILE A 41 -0.16 2.41 -2.81
CA ILE A 41 -0.76 3.54 -3.54
C ILE A 41 -1.50 4.46 -2.58
N ALA A 42 -2.33 3.89 -1.69
CA ALA A 42 -3.06 4.67 -0.70
C ALA A 42 -2.11 5.44 0.24
N ALA A 43 -1.00 4.84 0.66
CA ALA A 43 0.01 5.50 1.49
C ALA A 43 0.65 6.70 0.75
N VAL A 44 1.07 6.51 -0.50
CA VAL A 44 1.60 7.61 -1.33
C VAL A 44 0.59 8.74 -1.48
N TRP A 45 -0.68 8.40 -1.74
CA TRP A 45 -1.75 9.39 -1.89
C TRP A 45 -2.08 10.13 -0.60
N GLN A 46 -1.93 9.49 0.56
CA GLN A 46 -2.03 10.18 1.85
C GLN A 46 -0.90 11.20 2.03
N ASP A 47 0.34 10.81 1.74
CA ASP A 47 1.51 11.69 1.84
C ASP A 47 1.42 12.91 0.89
N LEU A 48 0.79 12.73 -0.28
CA LEU A 48 0.55 13.82 -1.24
C LEU A 48 -0.54 14.82 -0.78
N GLY A 49 -1.42 14.42 0.14
CA GLY A 49 -2.46 15.30 0.69
C GLY A 49 -3.57 15.69 -0.30
N GLY A 50 -4.35 16.73 0.06
CA GLY A 50 -5.42 17.26 -0.79
C GLY A 50 -6.46 16.22 -1.24
N ASP A 51 -6.87 16.28 -2.50
CA ASP A 51 -7.84 15.35 -3.09
C ASP A 51 -7.33 13.89 -3.11
N TYR A 52 -6.01 13.69 -3.19
CA TYR A 52 -5.41 12.35 -3.11
C TYR A 52 -5.68 11.70 -1.75
N SER A 53 -5.67 12.47 -0.66
CA SER A 53 -6.00 11.93 0.66
C SER A 53 -7.46 11.44 0.77
N ILE A 54 -8.38 12.07 0.03
CA ILE A 54 -9.79 11.68 -0.03
C ILE A 54 -9.90 10.40 -0.87
N ALA A 55 -9.24 10.36 -2.03
CA ALA A 55 -9.17 9.18 -2.88
C ALA A 55 -8.55 7.97 -2.15
N ALA A 56 -7.49 8.18 -1.36
CA ALA A 56 -6.85 7.14 -0.56
C ALA A 56 -7.81 6.55 0.48
N ARG A 57 -8.55 7.41 1.20
CA ARG A 57 -9.55 6.97 2.18
C ARG A 57 -10.65 6.15 1.53
N ARG A 58 -11.16 6.61 0.37
CA ARG A 58 -12.16 5.88 -0.39
C ARG A 58 -11.65 4.52 -0.87
N LEU A 59 -10.45 4.49 -1.45
CA LEU A 59 -9.80 3.27 -1.94
C LEU A 59 -9.65 2.23 -0.82
N LEU A 60 -9.15 2.66 0.35
CA LEU A 60 -8.99 1.77 1.50
C LEU A 60 -10.34 1.28 2.04
N SER A 61 -11.37 2.14 2.06
CA SER A 61 -12.73 1.76 2.47
C SER A 61 -13.30 0.67 1.57
N GLU A 62 -13.29 0.88 0.25
CA GLU A 62 -13.81 -0.08 -0.74
C GLU A 62 -13.00 -1.38 -0.70
N PHE A 63 -11.69 -1.29 -0.55
CA PHE A 63 -10.82 -2.47 -0.44
C PHE A 63 -11.09 -3.28 0.83
N ASN A 64 -11.33 -2.63 1.97
CA ASN A 64 -11.67 -3.32 3.22
C ASN A 64 -13.04 -4.00 3.13
N GLN A 65 -14.01 -3.36 2.49
CA GLN A 65 -15.32 -3.96 2.25
C GLN A 65 -15.19 -5.22 1.36
N TRP A 66 -14.50 -5.11 0.23
CA TRP A 66 -14.27 -6.23 -0.68
C TRP A 66 -13.57 -7.41 0.01
N GLN A 67 -12.57 -7.13 0.85
CA GLN A 67 -11.90 -8.17 1.64
C GLN A 67 -12.85 -8.87 2.62
N ALA A 68 -13.77 -8.13 3.25
CA ALA A 68 -14.76 -8.70 4.14
C ALA A 68 -15.75 -9.60 3.39
N GLU A 69 -16.21 -9.17 2.21
CA GLU A 69 -17.12 -9.94 1.36
C GLU A 69 -16.50 -11.25 0.87
N ILE A 70 -15.23 -11.23 0.42
CA ILE A 70 -14.53 -12.44 -0.02
C ILE A 70 -14.22 -13.40 1.14
N ARG A 71 -14.06 -12.87 2.36
CA ARG A 71 -13.73 -13.67 3.55
C ARG A 71 -14.95 -14.05 4.38
N ALA A 72 -16.15 -13.61 4.01
CA ALA A 72 -17.38 -13.98 4.69
C ALA A 72 -17.64 -15.48 4.50
N PRO A 73 -17.93 -16.24 5.56
CA PRO A 73 -18.40 -17.62 5.40
C PRO A 73 -19.73 -17.62 4.63
N ALA A 74 -19.89 -18.61 3.76
CA ALA A 74 -21.13 -18.85 3.01
C ALA A 74 -22.32 -19.15 3.93
#